data_AF-A0A660Q4Z3-F1
#
_entry.id   AF-A0A660Q4Z3-F1
#
_cell.length_a   1.000
_cell.length_b   1.000
_cell.length_c   1.000
_cell.angle_alpha   90.00
_cell.angle_beta   90.00
_cell.angle_gamma   90.00
#
_symmetry.space_group_name_H-M   'P 1'
#
loop_
_entity.id
_entity.type
_entity.pdbx_description
1 polymer ?
#
loop_
_entity_poly.entity_id
_entity_poly.type
_entity_poly.pdbx_seq_one_letter_code
_entity_poly.pdbx_strand_id
1 'polypeptide(L)'
;GVDQDYSHPGDLLWEFTTDYFSETPIDEQTPEGWYQPEAGFYAGDDHIGLYQYDIYLPEERWFAQEEGTIYWLNITAVFDDPTLDAYWGWKSSIEQWNDDATWALDGENFWIDLHYPPDFQQSLDLAFIITGEPGEECDCMPGDANNSLSYNILDVTTIINYLYKGGPAPTPYPLCSGDADCDCRINILDVTYIISYLYKGGSAPCDCPTWLLLCGPPLRK
;
A
#
# COMPACT_ATOMS: atom_id res chain seq x y z
N GLY A 1 -2.85 2.62 25.75
CA GLY A 1 -2.49 2.72 27.17
C GLY A 1 -1.93 1.39 27.63
N VAL A 2 -1.71 1.28 28.93
CA VAL A 2 -1.43 0.02 29.64
C VAL A 2 -2.33 -0.08 30.89
N ASP A 3 -3.47 0.60 30.84
CA ASP A 3 -4.45 0.70 31.91
C ASP A 3 -5.42 -0.49 31.95
N GLN A 4 -5.26 -1.44 31.03
CA GLN A 4 -5.92 -2.74 31.00
C GLN A 4 -4.90 -3.88 31.23
N ASP A 5 -5.36 -5.13 31.19
CA ASP A 5 -4.49 -6.31 31.30
C ASP A 5 -3.58 -6.49 30.07
N TYR A 6 -3.89 -5.80 28.97
CA TYR A 6 -3.12 -5.71 27.72
C TYR A 6 -2.83 -4.24 27.36
N SER A 7 -1.84 -4.05 26.51
CA SER A 7 -1.51 -2.78 25.89
C SER A 7 -2.45 -2.48 24.72
N HIS A 8 -2.64 -1.18 24.45
CA HIS A 8 -3.53 -0.72 23.39
C HIS A 8 -3.10 0.65 22.88
N PRO A 9 -3.67 1.15 21.77
CA PRO A 9 -3.45 2.52 21.32
C PRO A 9 -3.79 3.56 22.40
N GLY A 10 -3.03 4.66 22.41
CA GLY A 10 -3.25 5.82 23.29
C GLY A 10 -3.86 6.98 22.52
N ASP A 11 -3.44 8.20 22.86
CA ASP A 11 -3.81 9.39 22.09
C ASP A 11 -3.25 9.32 20.67
N LEU A 12 -4.04 9.80 19.69
CA LEU A 12 -3.61 9.93 18.30
C LEU A 12 -2.43 10.91 18.21
N LEU A 13 -1.30 10.41 17.70
CA LEU A 13 -0.09 11.22 17.52
C LEU A 13 0.01 11.82 16.12
N TRP A 14 -0.46 11.10 15.10
CA TRP A 14 -0.31 11.46 13.70
C TRP A 14 -1.33 10.71 12.84
N GLU A 15 -1.87 11.38 11.82
CA GLU A 15 -2.75 10.77 10.82
C GLU A 15 -2.42 11.26 9.40
N PHE A 16 -2.77 10.44 8.42
CA PHE A 16 -2.71 10.78 7.00
C PHE A 16 -3.77 10.01 6.22
N THR A 17 -4.40 10.68 5.28
CA THR A 17 -5.38 10.09 4.36
C THR A 17 -4.87 10.26 2.94
N THR A 18 -4.94 9.20 2.14
CA THR A 18 -4.53 9.23 0.74
C THR A 18 -5.37 8.27 -0.09
N ASP A 19 -5.62 8.68 -1.33
CA ASP A 19 -6.11 7.85 -2.43
C ASP A 19 -4.95 7.29 -3.28
N TYR A 20 -3.71 7.59 -2.88
CA TYR A 20 -2.49 7.21 -3.58
C TYR A 20 -1.86 5.97 -2.93
N PHE A 21 -2.18 4.80 -3.48
CA PHE A 21 -1.62 3.52 -3.08
C PHE A 21 -1.55 2.56 -4.29
N SER A 22 -0.71 1.52 -4.20
CA SER A 22 -0.79 0.38 -5.10
C SER A 22 -1.55 -0.76 -4.45
N GLU A 23 -2.34 -1.46 -5.26
CA GLU A 23 -3.04 -2.69 -4.88
C GLU A 23 -2.52 -3.83 -5.76
N THR A 24 -2.03 -4.89 -5.13
CA THR A 24 -1.52 -6.07 -5.82
C THR A 24 -2.22 -7.33 -5.28
N PRO A 25 -2.91 -8.13 -6.12
CA PRO A 25 -3.40 -9.42 -5.69
C PRO A 25 -2.23 -10.36 -5.39
N ILE A 26 -2.19 -10.91 -4.18
CA ILE A 26 -1.15 -11.84 -3.71
C ILE A 26 -1.60 -13.29 -3.93
N ASP A 27 -2.87 -13.57 -3.67
CA ASP A 27 -3.47 -14.88 -3.91
C ASP A 27 -4.98 -14.74 -4.20
N GLU A 28 -5.40 -15.15 -5.39
CA GLU A 28 -6.81 -15.06 -5.81
C GLU A 28 -7.57 -16.38 -5.66
N GLN A 29 -6.91 -17.44 -5.18
CA GLN A 29 -7.45 -18.81 -5.24
C GLN A 29 -7.54 -19.50 -3.89
N THR A 30 -6.77 -19.07 -2.90
CA THR A 30 -6.86 -19.62 -1.55
C THR A 30 -8.11 -19.09 -0.84
N PRO A 31 -8.99 -19.97 -0.33
CA PRO A 31 -10.11 -19.55 0.52
C PRO A 31 -9.60 -18.91 1.81
N GLU A 32 -10.27 -17.85 2.21
CA GLU A 32 -9.97 -17.05 3.38
C GLU A 32 -11.16 -16.99 4.32
N GLY A 33 -10.89 -16.75 5.60
CA GLY A 33 -11.92 -16.63 6.63
C GLY A 33 -12.08 -15.18 7.10
N TRP A 34 -13.31 -14.82 7.44
CA TRP A 34 -13.67 -13.50 7.97
C TRP A 34 -14.00 -13.57 9.46
N TYR A 35 -13.35 -12.71 10.25
CA TYR A 35 -13.65 -12.53 11.67
C TYR A 35 -14.18 -11.12 11.91
N GLN A 36 -15.36 -11.01 12.54
CA GLN A 36 -15.98 -9.77 13.00
C GLN A 36 -15.90 -9.73 14.54
N PRO A 37 -14.92 -9.00 15.11
CA PRO A 37 -14.73 -8.96 16.55
C PRO A 37 -15.94 -8.41 17.32
N GLU A 38 -16.58 -7.35 16.80
CA GLU A 38 -17.76 -6.73 17.41
C GLU A 38 -18.91 -7.72 17.60
N ALA A 39 -19.14 -8.57 16.61
CA ALA A 39 -20.20 -9.58 16.64
C ALA A 39 -19.76 -10.89 17.31
N GLY A 40 -18.47 -11.05 17.61
CA GLY A 40 -17.89 -12.35 17.98
C GLY A 40 -18.12 -13.43 16.90
N PHE A 41 -18.23 -13.02 15.64
CA PHE A 41 -18.62 -13.88 14.53
C PHE A 41 -17.42 -14.25 13.67
N TYR A 42 -17.27 -15.54 13.39
CA TYR A 42 -16.24 -16.06 12.48
C TYR A 42 -16.89 -16.94 11.40
N ALA A 43 -16.54 -16.68 10.15
CA ALA A 43 -16.87 -17.52 9.00
C ALA A 43 -15.58 -17.97 8.33
N GLY A 44 -15.33 -19.28 8.29
CA GLY A 44 -14.19 -19.84 7.55
C GLY A 44 -14.52 -20.07 6.08
N ASP A 45 -13.51 -19.94 5.22
CA ASP A 45 -13.58 -20.17 3.77
C ASP A 45 -14.74 -19.40 3.07
N ASP A 46 -15.04 -18.18 3.53
CA ASP A 46 -16.19 -17.41 3.09
C ASP A 46 -15.89 -16.46 1.91
N HIS A 47 -14.61 -16.23 1.62
CA HIS A 47 -14.17 -15.44 0.47
C HIS A 47 -12.88 -15.98 -0.14
N ILE A 48 -12.50 -15.41 -1.29
CA ILE A 48 -11.21 -15.58 -1.96
C ILE A 48 -10.65 -14.20 -2.27
N GLY A 49 -9.33 -14.10 -2.36
CA GLY A 49 -8.67 -12.84 -2.70
C GLY A 49 -7.97 -12.24 -1.49
N LEU A 50 -6.65 -12.28 -1.54
CA LEU A 50 -5.73 -11.58 -0.66
C LEU A 50 -5.02 -10.50 -1.47
N TYR A 51 -5.03 -9.28 -0.97
CA TYR A 51 -4.40 -8.12 -1.61
C TYR A 51 -3.35 -7.51 -0.69
N GLN A 52 -2.24 -7.09 -1.29
CA GLN A 52 -1.27 -6.22 -0.66
C GLN A 52 -1.56 -4.79 -1.08
N TYR A 53 -1.69 -3.91 -0.09
CA TYR A 53 -1.81 -2.46 -0.27
C TYR A 53 -0.51 -1.81 0.14
N ASP A 54 0.12 -1.10 -0.77
CA ASP A 54 1.32 -0.31 -0.46
C ASP A 54 0.95 1.17 -0.43
N ILE A 55 1.16 1.79 0.73
CA ILE A 55 0.83 3.18 1.00
C ILE A 55 2.13 3.96 1.15
N TYR A 56 2.23 5.08 0.43
CA TYR A 56 3.46 5.86 0.38
C TYR A 56 3.24 7.24 0.97
N LEU A 57 4.02 7.53 2.00
CA LEU A 57 4.02 8.84 2.64
C LEU A 57 5.11 9.69 1.98
N PRO A 58 4.78 10.89 1.48
CA PRO A 58 5.83 11.83 1.08
C PRO A 58 6.68 12.20 2.31
N GLU A 59 7.97 12.49 2.12
CA GLU A 59 8.95 12.65 3.21
C GLU A 59 8.51 13.70 4.24
N GLU A 60 7.90 14.79 3.79
CA GLU A 60 7.36 15.85 4.65
C GLU A 60 6.17 15.40 5.52
N ARG A 61 5.60 14.23 5.25
CA ARG A 61 4.52 13.60 6.02
C ARG A 61 5.02 12.45 6.89
N TRP A 62 6.30 12.07 6.85
CA TRP A 62 6.80 10.98 7.66
C TRP A 62 6.60 11.23 9.16
N PHE A 63 6.23 10.17 9.88
CA PHE A 63 6.18 10.16 11.32
C PHE A 63 7.54 9.71 11.87
N ALA A 64 8.27 10.62 12.52
CA ALA A 64 9.55 10.31 13.12
C ALA A 64 9.36 9.47 14.39
N GLN A 65 9.85 8.23 14.36
CA GLN A 65 9.82 7.31 15.49
C GLN A 65 11.07 7.47 16.35
N GLU A 66 10.92 7.36 17.66
CA GLU A 66 12.02 7.34 18.61
C GLU A 66 12.40 5.90 18.96
N GLU A 67 13.68 5.56 18.85
CA GLU A 67 14.19 4.24 19.21
C GLU A 67 13.83 3.89 20.67
N GLY A 68 13.28 2.68 20.86
CA GLY A 68 12.84 2.19 22.17
C GLY A 68 11.41 2.62 22.56
N THR A 69 10.73 3.42 21.74
CA THR A 69 9.32 3.76 21.91
C THR A 69 8.44 2.84 21.06
N ILE A 70 7.36 2.33 21.66
CA ILE A 70 6.37 1.50 20.96
C ILE A 70 5.27 2.42 20.41
N TYR A 71 4.97 2.25 19.13
CA TYR A 71 3.90 2.96 18.44
C TYR A 71 2.85 1.98 17.96
N TRP A 72 1.59 2.42 17.98
CA TRP A 72 0.46 1.67 17.43
C TRP A 72 0.13 2.17 16.03
N LEU A 73 -0.17 1.25 15.12
CA LEU A 73 -0.59 1.53 13.76
C LEU A 73 -2.08 1.17 13.61
N ASN A 74 -2.86 2.07 13.02
CA ASN A 74 -4.20 1.81 12.56
C ASN A 74 -4.32 2.25 11.09
N ILE A 75 -4.96 1.42 10.27
CA ILE A 75 -5.29 1.70 8.87
C ILE A 75 -6.76 1.33 8.71
N THR A 76 -7.50 2.23 8.08
CA THR A 76 -8.94 2.06 7.82
C THR A 76 -9.21 2.48 6.38
N ALA A 77 -9.98 1.67 5.66
CA ALA A 77 -10.43 2.03 4.33
C ALA A 77 -11.51 3.12 4.40
N VAL A 78 -11.40 4.13 3.53
CA VAL A 78 -12.43 5.16 3.34
C VAL A 78 -13.16 4.86 2.04
N PHE A 79 -14.47 4.63 2.11
CA PHE A 79 -15.30 4.31 0.96
C PHE A 79 -15.97 5.57 0.41
N ASP A 80 -15.84 5.84 -0.89
CA ASP A 80 -16.50 6.96 -1.57
C ASP A 80 -18.03 6.81 -1.60
N ASP A 81 -18.51 5.58 -1.71
CA ASP A 81 -19.93 5.25 -1.70
C ASP A 81 -20.25 4.36 -0.48
N PRO A 82 -20.82 4.94 0.60
CA PRO A 82 -21.17 4.19 1.80
C PRO A 82 -22.37 3.24 1.58
N THR A 83 -22.96 3.21 0.39
CA THR A 83 -24.05 2.28 0.03
C THR A 83 -23.54 1.00 -0.62
N LEU A 84 -22.26 0.93 -0.97
CA LEU A 84 -21.64 -0.31 -1.44
C LEU A 84 -21.56 -1.30 -0.27
N ASP A 85 -22.04 -2.52 -0.53
CA ASP A 85 -21.87 -3.69 0.35
C ASP A 85 -20.45 -4.24 0.18
N ALA A 86 -19.46 -3.42 0.55
CA ALA A 86 -18.04 -3.72 0.48
C ALA A 86 -17.48 -3.79 1.90
N TYR A 87 -16.72 -4.84 2.18
CA TYR A 87 -16.04 -5.06 3.45
C TYR A 87 -14.53 -4.99 3.21
N TRP A 88 -13.82 -4.40 4.17
CA TRP A 88 -12.36 -4.36 4.18
C TRP A 88 -11.87 -4.81 5.54
N GLY A 89 -10.82 -5.60 5.55
CA GLY A 89 -10.28 -6.20 6.77
C GLY A 89 -8.79 -6.46 6.67
N TRP A 90 -8.19 -6.73 7.81
CA TRP A 90 -6.76 -7.02 7.90
C TRP A 90 -6.50 -8.51 7.75
N LYS A 91 -5.41 -8.84 7.05
CA LYS A 91 -4.81 -10.17 7.13
C LYS A 91 -3.98 -10.26 8.41
N SER A 92 -3.91 -11.45 8.98
CA SER A 92 -3.16 -11.71 10.21
C SER A 92 -1.73 -12.18 9.94
N SER A 93 -0.85 -11.98 10.92
CA SER A 93 0.56 -12.41 10.90
C SER A 93 0.74 -13.70 11.71
N ILE A 94 1.56 -14.62 11.19
CA ILE A 94 2.04 -15.79 11.96
C ILE A 94 3.25 -15.46 12.85
N GLU A 95 3.90 -14.32 12.60
CA GLU A 95 4.96 -13.79 13.44
C GLU A 95 4.32 -12.95 14.54
N GLN A 96 4.68 -13.26 15.79
CA GLN A 96 4.18 -12.58 16.96
C GLN A 96 5.21 -11.62 17.52
N TRP A 97 4.81 -10.39 17.84
CA TRP A 97 5.68 -9.42 18.47
C TRP A 97 4.97 -8.62 19.55
N ASN A 98 5.53 -8.67 20.76
CA ASN A 98 5.07 -7.94 21.93
C ASN A 98 3.70 -8.41 22.46
N ASP A 99 2.61 -7.70 22.14
CA ASP A 99 1.29 -7.89 22.72
C ASP A 99 0.24 -7.97 21.62
N ASP A 100 -0.98 -8.39 21.96
CA ASP A 100 -2.04 -8.67 21.00
C ASP A 100 -2.42 -7.43 20.19
N ALA A 101 -2.82 -7.64 18.92
CA ALA A 101 -3.57 -6.61 18.23
C ALA A 101 -4.88 -6.32 18.98
N THR A 102 -5.37 -5.09 18.88
CA THR A 102 -6.61 -4.67 19.54
C THR A 102 -7.58 -4.07 18.54
N TRP A 103 -8.87 -4.10 18.85
CA TRP A 103 -9.91 -3.41 18.09
C TRP A 103 -10.75 -2.50 19.01
N ALA A 104 -11.39 -1.50 18.41
CA ALA A 104 -12.37 -0.62 19.04
C ALA A 104 -13.38 -0.12 18.00
N LEU A 105 -14.54 0.33 18.44
CA LEU A 105 -15.47 1.07 17.58
C LEU A 105 -14.95 2.49 17.33
N ASP A 106 -15.23 3.04 16.16
CA ASP A 106 -14.80 4.40 15.82
C ASP A 106 -15.35 5.43 16.82
N GLY A 107 -14.47 6.30 17.31
CA GLY A 107 -14.76 7.28 18.35
C GLY A 107 -14.85 6.71 19.78
N GLU A 108 -14.70 5.40 19.98
CA GLU A 108 -14.67 4.78 21.30
C GLU A 108 -13.22 4.51 21.74
N ASN A 109 -12.87 4.96 22.94
CA ASN A 109 -11.57 4.67 23.55
C ASN A 109 -11.62 3.42 24.43
N PHE A 110 -12.37 2.40 23.99
CA PHE A 110 -12.50 1.13 24.68
C PHE A 110 -11.95 0.02 23.78
N TRP A 111 -10.67 -0.28 24.00
CA TRP A 111 -9.93 -1.27 23.23
C TRP A 111 -10.14 -2.67 23.79
N ILE A 112 -10.27 -3.64 22.88
CA ILE A 112 -10.42 -5.07 23.17
C ILE A 112 -9.32 -5.83 22.42
N ASP A 113 -8.63 -6.73 23.12
CA ASP A 113 -7.61 -7.63 22.59
C ASP A 113 -8.18 -8.65 21.59
N LEU A 114 -7.42 -8.91 20.53
CA LEU A 114 -7.80 -9.84 19.46
C LEU A 114 -7.09 -11.17 19.65
N HIS A 115 -7.88 -12.23 19.50
CA HIS A 115 -7.41 -13.61 19.54
C HIS A 115 -7.86 -14.36 18.30
N TYR A 116 -7.05 -15.30 17.84
CA TYR A 116 -7.35 -16.10 16.66
C TYR A 116 -8.63 -16.93 16.85
N PRO A 117 -9.63 -16.80 15.96
CA PRO A 117 -10.73 -17.74 15.93
C PRO A 117 -10.26 -19.13 15.42
N PRO A 118 -11.00 -20.21 15.70
CA PRO A 118 -12.23 -20.26 16.49
C PRO A 118 -12.03 -20.55 17.99
N ASP A 119 -10.81 -20.85 18.44
CA ASP A 119 -10.55 -21.24 19.83
C ASP A 119 -10.23 -20.05 20.76
N PHE A 120 -9.86 -18.90 20.18
CA PHE A 120 -9.55 -17.65 20.88
C PHE A 120 -8.50 -17.83 21.99
N GLN A 121 -7.57 -18.78 21.81
CA GLN A 121 -6.49 -19.04 22.79
C GLN A 121 -5.16 -18.42 22.37
N GLN A 122 -5.02 -18.07 21.11
CA GLN A 122 -3.77 -17.55 20.55
C GLN A 122 -3.92 -16.06 20.26
N SER A 123 -2.92 -15.29 20.70
CA SER A 123 -2.71 -13.90 20.33
C SER A 123 -2.78 -13.71 18.82
N LEU A 124 -3.57 -12.73 18.37
CA LEU A 124 -3.70 -12.35 16.97
C LEU A 124 -2.92 -11.07 16.69
N ASP A 125 -1.99 -11.16 15.75
CA ASP A 125 -1.26 -10.01 15.21
C ASP A 125 -1.69 -9.73 13.77
N LEU A 126 -1.61 -8.47 13.36
CA LEU A 126 -1.96 -8.03 12.01
C LEU A 126 -0.72 -7.98 11.12
N ALA A 127 -0.87 -8.37 9.85
CA ALA A 127 0.23 -8.39 8.89
C ALA A 127 0.47 -6.99 8.30
N PHE A 128 1.68 -6.47 8.47
CA PHE A 128 2.14 -5.24 7.84
C PHE A 128 3.67 -5.22 7.72
N ILE A 129 4.18 -4.32 6.87
CA ILE A 129 5.61 -4.03 6.75
C ILE A 129 5.75 -2.50 6.79
N ILE A 130 6.66 -1.99 7.64
CA ILE A 130 7.07 -0.57 7.63
C ILE A 130 8.51 -0.52 7.18
N THR A 131 8.79 0.29 6.16
CA THR A 131 10.14 0.60 5.70
C THR A 131 10.43 2.08 5.95
N GLY A 132 11.61 2.36 6.51
CA GLY A 132 12.01 3.73 6.94
C GLY A 132 13.20 4.30 6.19
N GLU A 133 13.79 3.54 5.27
CA GLU A 133 14.90 4.03 4.46
C GLU A 133 14.46 4.16 3.00
N PRO A 134 14.74 5.31 2.36
CA PRO A 134 14.86 5.36 0.92
C PRO A 134 15.69 4.18 0.45
N GLY A 135 15.17 3.33 -0.44
CA GLY A 135 16.06 2.45 -1.18
C GLY A 135 17.10 3.34 -1.87
N GLU A 136 18.38 3.26 -1.47
CA GLU A 136 19.45 4.10 -2.02
C GLU A 136 19.69 3.88 -3.53
N GLU A 137 19.09 2.84 -4.11
CA GLU A 137 19.14 2.58 -5.55
C GLU A 137 17.73 2.60 -6.12
N CYS A 138 17.50 3.56 -7.02
CA CYS A 138 16.44 3.42 -8.01
C CYS A 138 16.94 2.44 -9.09
N ASP A 139 16.15 1.40 -9.37
CA ASP A 139 16.40 0.39 -10.41
C ASP A 139 15.30 0.34 -11.48
N CYS A 140 14.44 1.36 -11.52
CA CYS A 140 13.50 1.61 -12.60
C CYS A 140 14.12 2.50 -13.70
N MET A 141 13.49 2.48 -14.87
CA MET A 141 13.79 3.37 -15.99
C MET A 141 12.52 4.18 -16.31
N PRO A 142 12.47 5.47 -15.95
CA PRO A 142 11.28 6.30 -16.15
C PRO A 142 10.76 6.25 -17.59
N GLY A 143 9.48 5.87 -17.75
CA GLY A 143 8.85 5.70 -19.06
C GLY A 143 9.09 4.35 -19.76
N ASP A 144 9.88 3.42 -19.22
CA ASP A 144 9.97 2.00 -19.64
C ASP A 144 8.98 1.16 -18.82
N ALA A 145 7.69 1.44 -19.02
CA ALA A 145 6.62 0.94 -18.16
C ALA A 145 6.52 -0.60 -18.10
N ASN A 146 6.99 -1.32 -19.12
CA ASN A 146 6.99 -2.78 -19.12
C ASN A 146 8.33 -3.43 -18.72
N ASN A 147 9.30 -2.65 -18.24
CA ASN A 147 10.63 -3.12 -17.84
C ASN A 147 11.38 -3.87 -18.96
N SER A 148 11.26 -3.40 -20.21
CA SER A 148 11.92 -4.02 -21.36
C SER A 148 13.35 -3.51 -21.58
N LEU A 149 13.77 -2.51 -20.81
CA LEU A 149 14.98 -1.71 -21.00
C LEU A 149 14.99 -0.94 -22.32
N SER A 150 13.80 -0.66 -22.89
CA SER A 150 13.69 -0.01 -24.19
C SER A 150 12.39 0.78 -24.36
N TYR A 151 12.51 2.08 -24.58
CA TYR A 151 11.34 2.92 -24.90
C TYR A 151 10.72 2.53 -26.24
N ASN A 152 9.47 2.08 -26.22
CA ASN A 152 8.71 1.75 -27.41
C ASN A 152 7.19 1.86 -27.18
N ILE A 153 6.40 1.48 -28.19
CA ILE A 153 4.94 1.62 -28.13
C ILE A 153 4.28 0.69 -27.09
N LEU A 154 4.98 -0.34 -26.62
CA LEU A 154 4.49 -1.22 -25.56
C LEU A 154 4.45 -0.49 -24.22
N ASP A 155 5.35 0.46 -23.92
CA ASP A 155 5.30 1.25 -22.69
C ASP A 155 4.06 2.13 -22.63
N VAL A 156 3.78 2.80 -23.74
CA VAL A 156 2.52 3.55 -23.95
C VAL A 156 1.31 2.66 -23.74
N THR A 157 1.35 1.44 -24.30
CA THR A 157 0.26 0.48 -24.17
C THR A 157 0.08 0.01 -22.72
N THR A 158 1.17 -0.20 -21.98
CA THR A 158 1.16 -0.55 -20.57
C THR A 158 0.53 0.54 -19.72
N ILE A 159 0.97 1.80 -19.87
CA ILE A 159 0.40 2.93 -19.12
C ILE A 159 -1.09 3.12 -19.43
N ILE A 160 -1.50 3.06 -20.71
CA ILE A 160 -2.92 3.15 -21.09
C ILE A 160 -3.74 2.00 -20.49
N ASN A 161 -3.22 0.77 -20.53
CA ASN A 161 -3.93 -0.38 -20.00
C ASN A 161 -4.07 -0.30 -18.48
N TYR A 162 -3.03 0.12 -17.77
CA TYR A 162 -3.07 0.39 -16.34
C TYR A 162 -4.10 1.48 -16.00
N LEU A 163 -4.00 2.66 -16.61
CA LEU A 163 -4.86 3.80 -16.27
C LEU A 163 -6.33 3.62 -16.65
N TYR A 164 -6.63 2.91 -17.75
CA TYR A 164 -7.97 2.96 -18.35
C TYR A 164 -8.61 1.60 -18.64
N LYS A 165 -7.90 0.48 -18.40
CA LYS A 165 -8.42 -0.85 -18.75
C LYS A 165 -8.23 -1.91 -17.65
N GLY A 166 -7.81 -1.50 -16.45
CA GLY A 166 -7.56 -2.44 -15.35
C GLY A 166 -6.43 -3.43 -15.64
N GLY A 167 -5.48 -3.04 -16.49
CA GLY A 167 -4.27 -3.83 -16.73
C GLY A 167 -3.30 -3.76 -15.55
N PRO A 168 -2.26 -4.62 -15.53
CA PRO A 168 -1.24 -4.58 -14.50
C PRO A 168 -0.51 -3.24 -14.50
N ALA A 169 -0.08 -2.80 -13.32
CA ALA A 169 0.70 -1.59 -13.14
C ALA A 169 2.08 -1.68 -13.83
N PRO A 170 2.70 -0.52 -14.18
CA PRO A 170 4.08 -0.49 -14.65
C PRO A 170 5.05 -1.19 -13.70
N THR A 171 6.14 -1.75 -14.26
CA THR A 171 7.14 -2.53 -13.50
C THR A 171 8.55 -2.01 -13.73
N PRO A 172 9.52 -2.18 -12.81
CA PRO A 172 9.36 -2.79 -11.49
C PRO A 172 8.52 -1.97 -10.51
N TYR A 173 8.45 -0.65 -10.70
CA TYR A 173 7.75 0.24 -9.78
C TYR A 173 6.67 1.02 -10.54
N PRO A 174 5.40 0.96 -10.10
CA PRO A 174 4.31 1.61 -10.79
C PRO A 174 4.62 3.06 -11.12
N LEU A 175 4.95 3.86 -10.10
CA LEU A 175 5.19 5.29 -10.25
C LEU A 175 6.40 5.56 -11.15
N CYS A 176 7.59 5.12 -10.72
CA CYS A 176 8.80 5.44 -11.46
C CYS A 176 8.77 4.94 -12.91
N SER A 177 8.38 3.69 -13.16
CA SER A 177 8.37 3.16 -14.54
C SER A 177 7.28 3.77 -15.41
N GLY A 178 6.20 4.30 -14.81
CA GLY A 178 5.10 4.95 -15.52
C GLY A 178 5.26 6.46 -15.73
N ASP A 179 6.06 7.12 -14.89
CA ASP A 179 6.26 8.57 -14.86
C ASP A 179 7.40 8.98 -15.81
N ALA A 180 7.07 9.22 -17.07
CA ALA A 180 8.07 9.48 -18.11
C ALA A 180 8.62 10.90 -18.05
N ASP A 181 7.89 11.85 -17.45
CA ASP A 181 8.28 13.25 -17.37
C ASP A 181 8.80 13.68 -15.99
N CYS A 182 8.87 12.74 -15.04
CA CYS A 182 9.34 12.95 -13.66
C CYS A 182 8.49 13.99 -12.90
N ASP A 183 7.19 14.07 -13.16
CA ASP A 183 6.28 14.96 -12.42
C ASP A 183 5.70 14.33 -11.14
N CYS A 184 6.17 13.12 -10.83
CA CYS A 184 5.80 12.30 -9.67
C CYS A 184 4.34 11.85 -9.70
N ARG A 185 3.76 11.73 -10.90
CA ARG A 185 2.43 11.17 -11.14
C ARG A 185 2.49 10.27 -12.37
N ILE A 186 1.58 9.30 -12.44
CA ILE A 186 1.32 8.57 -13.68
C ILE A 186 -0.02 9.05 -14.21
N ASN A 187 -0.03 9.61 -15.40
CA ASN A 187 -1.23 10.05 -16.06
C ASN A 187 -1.07 10.02 -17.59
N ILE A 188 -2.01 10.62 -18.32
CA ILE A 188 -1.98 10.61 -19.79
C ILE A 188 -0.83 11.46 -20.35
N LEU A 189 -0.27 12.39 -19.59
CA LEU A 189 0.84 13.23 -20.02
C LEU A 189 2.11 12.41 -20.21
N ASP A 190 2.36 11.38 -19.40
CA ASP A 190 3.46 10.44 -19.58
C ASP A 190 3.41 9.72 -20.92
N VAL A 191 2.20 9.28 -21.30
CA VAL A 191 1.94 8.69 -22.61
C VAL A 191 2.27 9.70 -23.71
N THR A 192 1.84 10.95 -23.57
CA THR A 192 2.17 11.99 -24.56
C THR A 192 3.67 12.28 -24.63
N TYR A 193 4.36 12.20 -23.49
CA TYR A 193 5.80 12.41 -23.39
C TYR A 193 6.57 11.31 -24.14
N ILE A 194 6.25 10.03 -23.89
CA ILE A 194 6.86 8.88 -24.60
C ILE A 194 6.61 8.98 -26.11
N ILE A 195 5.38 9.30 -26.54
CA ILE A 195 5.07 9.48 -27.98
C ILE A 195 5.88 10.64 -28.58
N SER A 196 6.06 11.74 -27.84
CA SER A 196 6.84 12.89 -28.28
C SER A 196 8.31 12.50 -28.49
N TYR A 197 8.89 11.77 -27.54
CA TYR A 197 10.25 11.24 -27.65
C TYR A 197 10.40 10.30 -28.85
N LEU A 198 9.53 9.30 -28.99
CA LEU A 198 9.64 8.27 -30.03
C LEU A 198 9.45 8.82 -31.46
N TYR A 199 8.53 9.76 -31.65
CA TYR A 199 8.02 10.09 -32.98
C TYR A 199 8.06 11.58 -33.34
N LYS A 200 8.34 12.48 -32.39
CA LYS A 200 8.27 13.94 -32.62
C LYS A 200 9.58 14.68 -32.30
N GLY A 201 10.64 13.96 -31.97
CA GLY A 201 11.93 14.56 -31.61
C GLY A 201 11.92 15.27 -30.26
N GLY A 202 11.03 14.84 -29.35
CA GLY A 202 11.04 15.28 -27.95
C GLY A 202 12.28 14.80 -27.20
N SER A 203 12.47 15.34 -26.00
CA SER A 203 13.54 14.91 -25.08
C SER A 203 13.29 13.48 -24.62
N ALA A 204 14.37 12.75 -24.30
CA ALA A 204 14.25 11.45 -23.65
C ALA A 204 13.54 11.58 -22.29
N PRO A 205 12.85 10.53 -21.81
CA PRO A 205 12.45 10.43 -20.42
C PRO A 205 13.64 10.66 -19.49
N CYS A 206 13.35 11.18 -18.30
CA CYS A 206 14.35 11.41 -17.27
C CYS A 206 15.07 10.11 -16.88
N ASP A 207 16.29 10.24 -16.35
CA ASP A 207 16.98 9.10 -15.77
C ASP A 207 16.55 8.88 -14.33
N CYS A 208 16.86 7.69 -13.85
CA CYS A 208 16.56 7.24 -12.51
C CYS A 208 17.11 8.17 -11.40
N PRO A 209 18.36 8.67 -11.45
CA PRO A 209 18.84 9.68 -10.49
C PRO A 209 18.04 11.00 -10.51
N THR A 210 17.60 11.44 -11.68
CA THR A 210 16.74 12.63 -11.81
C THR A 210 15.37 12.37 -11.18
N TRP A 211 14.80 11.18 -11.43
CA TRP A 211 13.54 10.77 -10.82
C TRP A 211 13.65 10.73 -9.29
N LEU A 212 14.71 10.11 -8.75
CA LEU A 212 15.01 10.12 -7.30
C LEU A 212 15.07 11.53 -6.70
N LEU A 213 15.73 12.46 -7.40
CA LEU A 213 15.90 13.83 -6.92
C LEU A 213 14.57 14.59 -6.86
N LEU A 214 13.65 14.30 -7.79
CA LEU A 214 12.37 15.00 -7.92
C LEU A 214 11.24 14.35 -7.12
N CYS A 215 11.23 13.02 -7.07
CA CYS A 215 10.13 12.22 -6.56
C CYS A 215 10.48 11.36 -5.33
N GLY A 216 11.76 11.28 -4.97
CA GLY A 216 12.24 10.43 -3.88
C GLY A 216 12.52 8.98 -4.32
N PRO A 217 12.97 8.11 -3.41
CA PRO A 217 13.22 6.67 -3.65
C PRO A 217 12.00 5.93 -4.25
N PRO A 218 12.18 5.10 -5.30
CA PRO A 218 11.09 4.29 -5.81
C PRO A 218 10.80 3.11 -4.88
N LEU A 219 9.59 2.59 -5.04
CA LEU A 219 8.89 1.73 -4.10
C LEU A 219 9.38 0.28 -4.20
N ARG A 220 10.22 -0.25 -3.29
CA ARG A 220 10.64 -1.66 -3.39
C ARG A 220 9.44 -2.62 -3.41
N LYS A 221 9.48 -3.61 -4.31
CA LYS A 221 8.63 -4.82 -4.29
C LYS A 221 8.97 -5.71 -3.10
#